data_AF-A0A914T0D5-F1
#
_entry.id   AF-A0A914T0D5-F1
#
_cell.length_a   1.000
_cell.length_b   1.000
_cell.length_c   1.000
_cell.angle_alpha   90.00
_cell.angle_beta   90.00
_cell.angle_gamma   90.00
#
_symmetry.space_group_name_H-M   'P 1'
#
loop_
_entity.id
_entity.type
_entity.pdbx_description
1 polymer ?
#
loop_
_entity_poly.entity_id
_entity_poly.type
_entity_poly.pdbx_seq_one_letter_code
_entity_poly.pdbx_strand_id
1 'polypeptide(L)'
;MVTKCCGISIGVILVLTLIIGILLLTAFPYGIYPALVKSQLKLSEDDYGQPTTITYYWSHLPANSYYNFYLWNVVNPDRAFFNGDKVVMNDAGPYAFK
;
A
#
# COMPACT_ATOMS: atom_id res chain seq x y z
N MET A 1 -54.64 16.52 -9.28
CA MET A 1 -54.27 15.48 -8.29
C MET A 1 -52.96 14.76 -8.64
N VAL A 2 -52.66 14.51 -9.92
CA VAL A 2 -51.46 13.78 -10.40
C VAL A 2 -50.12 14.43 -9.99
N THR A 3 -50.02 15.76 -9.95
CA THR A 3 -48.79 16.49 -9.59
C THR A 3 -48.38 16.36 -8.12
N LYS A 4 -49.32 16.13 -7.19
CA LYS A 4 -49.00 15.98 -5.76
C LYS A 4 -48.45 14.60 -5.42
N CYS A 5 -48.95 13.54 -6.04
CA CYS A 5 -48.41 12.19 -5.86
C CYS A 5 -47.00 12.02 -6.45
N CYS A 6 -46.73 12.69 -7.58
CA CYS A 6 -45.41 12.71 -8.20
C CYS A 6 -44.37 13.42 -7.30
N GLY A 7 -44.72 14.55 -6.68
CA GLY A 7 -43.83 15.23 -5.74
C GLY A 7 -43.51 14.40 -4.49
N ILE A 8 -44.50 13.71 -3.92
CA ILE A 8 -44.30 12.87 -2.74
C ILE A 8 -43.42 11.66 -3.06
N SER A 9 -43.64 10.99 -4.20
CA SER A 9 -42.82 9.83 -4.60
C SER A 9 -41.37 10.21 -4.87
N ILE A 10 -41.10 11.35 -5.53
CA ILE A 10 -39.74 11.86 -5.74
C ILE A 10 -39.07 12.21 -4.40
N GLY A 11 -39.80 12.86 -3.49
CA GLY A 11 -39.30 13.19 -2.15
C GLY A 11 -38.91 11.94 -1.35
N VAL A 12 -39.72 10.89 -1.40
CA VAL A 12 -39.43 9.61 -0.73
C VAL A 12 -38.17 8.95 -1.31
N ILE A 13 -38.02 8.95 -2.64
CA ILE A 13 -36.84 8.39 -3.30
C ILE A 13 -35.58 9.16 -2.87
N LEU A 14 -35.62 10.50 -2.84
CA LEU A 14 -34.50 11.33 -2.40
C LEU A 14 -34.09 11.01 -0.96
N VAL A 15 -35.05 10.92 -0.04
CA VAL A 15 -34.77 10.58 1.36
C VAL A 15 -34.18 9.17 1.48
N LEU A 16 -34.70 8.19 0.74
CA LEU A 16 -34.14 6.83 0.74
C LEU A 16 -32.70 6.81 0.20
N THR A 17 -32.42 7.52 -0.89
CA THR A 17 -31.06 7.60 -1.44
C THR A 17 -30.09 8.27 -0.48
N LEU A 18 -30.54 9.29 0.26
CA LEU A 18 -29.73 9.97 1.27
C LEU A 18 -29.41 9.06 2.47
N ILE A 19 -30.39 8.30 2.95
CA ILE A 19 -30.19 7.32 4.03
C ILE A 19 -29.21 6.23 3.60
N ILE A 20 -29.40 5.67 2.40
CA ILE A 20 -28.50 4.65 1.84
C ILE A 20 -27.08 5.21 1.67
N GLY A 21 -26.95 6.46 1.22
CA GLY A 21 -25.67 7.15 1.10
C GLY A 21 -24.94 7.27 2.44
N ILE A 22 -25.63 7.69 3.50
CA ILE A 22 -25.05 7.81 4.85
C ILE A 22 -24.65 6.43 5.41
N LEU A 23 -25.50 5.41 5.18
CA LEU A 23 -25.20 4.03 5.58
C LEU A 23 -23.97 3.50 4.85
N LEU A 24 -23.86 3.68 3.55
CA LEU A 24 -22.68 3.27 2.79
C LEU A 24 -21.42 4.03 3.21
N LEU A 25 -21.52 5.34 3.46
CA LEU A 25 -20.39 6.16 3.89
C LEU A 25 -19.76 5.65 5.19
N THR A 26 -20.56 5.09 6.09
CA THR A 26 -20.10 4.58 7.39
C THR A 26 -19.80 3.08 7.35
N ALA A 27 -20.70 2.26 6.81
CA ALA A 27 -20.53 0.81 6.77
C ALA A 27 -19.38 0.36 5.86
N PHE A 28 -19.09 1.11 4.79
CA PHE A 28 -18.05 0.75 3.84
C PHE A 28 -16.63 0.77 4.44
N PRO A 29 -16.14 1.87 5.05
CA PRO A 29 -14.79 1.90 5.61
C PRO A 29 -14.61 0.98 6.82
N TYR A 30 -15.64 0.82 7.67
CA TYR A 30 -15.49 0.09 8.94
C TYR A 30 -15.78 -1.41 8.82
N GLY A 31 -16.65 -1.84 7.90
CA GLY A 31 -17.10 -3.24 7.79
C GLY A 31 -16.75 -3.88 6.46
N ILE A 32 -17.27 -3.30 5.37
CA ILE A 32 -17.26 -3.96 4.05
C ILE A 32 -15.84 -4.02 3.48
N TYR A 33 -15.15 -2.88 3.45
CA TYR A 33 -13.81 -2.78 2.90
C TYR A 33 -12.79 -3.69 3.61
N PRO A 34 -12.65 -3.66 4.95
CA PRO A 34 -11.68 -4.54 5.62
C PRO A 34 -12.02 -6.02 5.48
N ALA A 35 -13.30 -6.40 5.43
CA ALA A 35 -13.70 -7.79 5.22
C ALA A 35 -13.34 -8.27 3.80
N LEU A 36 -13.58 -7.43 2.79
CA LEU A 36 -13.24 -7.72 1.41
C LEU A 36 -11.71 -7.81 1.21
N VAL A 37 -10.97 -6.86 1.77
CA VAL A 37 -9.49 -6.87 1.69
C VAL A 37 -8.92 -8.12 2.36
N LYS A 38 -9.43 -8.51 3.53
CA LYS A 38 -8.98 -9.73 4.23
C LYS A 38 -9.25 -11.01 3.44
N SER A 39 -10.36 -11.08 2.70
CA SER A 39 -10.66 -12.27 1.90
C SER A 39 -9.77 -12.38 0.67
N GLN A 40 -9.40 -11.23 0.07
CA GLN A 40 -8.53 -11.20 -1.10
C GLN A 40 -7.04 -11.38 -0.72
N LEU A 41 -6.55 -10.72 0.33
CA LEU A 41 -5.12 -10.75 0.73
C LEU A 41 -4.69 -12.05 1.43
N LYS A 42 -5.52 -13.08 1.45
CA LYS A 42 -5.17 -14.34 2.10
C LYS A 42 -4.14 -15.09 1.26
N LEU A 43 -3.01 -15.43 1.88
CA LEU A 43 -2.06 -16.39 1.33
C LEU A 43 -2.70 -17.77 1.39
N SER A 44 -3.02 -18.34 0.23
CA SER A 44 -3.63 -19.65 0.09
C SER A 44 -3.24 -20.32 -1.22
N GLU A 45 -3.59 -21.59 -1.32
CA GLU A 45 -3.53 -22.41 -2.52
C GLU A 45 -4.95 -22.66 -3.03
N ASP A 46 -5.09 -22.94 -4.32
CA ASP A 46 -6.34 -23.36 -4.95
C ASP A 46 -6.62 -24.86 -4.71
N ASP A 47 -7.77 -25.32 -5.18
CA ASP A 47 -8.19 -26.73 -5.05
C ASP A 47 -7.25 -27.72 -5.78
N TYR A 48 -6.38 -27.22 -6.65
CA TYR A 48 -5.39 -27.98 -7.43
C TYR A 48 -3.97 -27.84 -6.87
N GLY A 49 -3.80 -27.23 -5.68
CA GLY A 49 -2.52 -27.01 -5.02
C GLY A 49 -1.64 -25.95 -5.66
N GLN A 50 -2.19 -25.10 -6.53
CA GLN A 50 -1.48 -23.97 -7.12
C GLN A 50 -1.60 -22.73 -6.23
N PRO A 51 -0.54 -21.93 -6.08
CA PRO A 51 -0.62 -20.70 -5.29
C PRO A 51 -1.60 -19.71 -5.93
N THR A 52 -2.45 -19.07 -5.12
CA THR A 52 -3.28 -17.96 -5.61
C THR A 52 -2.38 -16.81 -6.10
N THR A 53 -2.92 -15.94 -6.95
CA THR A 53 -2.16 -14.82 -7.56
C THR A 53 -1.39 -13.99 -6.53
N ILE A 54 -1.98 -13.74 -5.36
CA ILE A 54 -1.35 -12.97 -4.28
C ILE A 54 -0.23 -13.77 -3.60
N THR A 55 -0.44 -15.06 -3.35
CA THR A 55 0.61 -15.96 -2.86
C THR A 55 1.78 -16.04 -3.84
N TYR A 56 1.50 -16.10 -5.14
CA TYR A 56 2.52 -16.07 -6.18
C TYR A 56 3.30 -14.74 -6.13
N TYR A 57 2.63 -13.59 -6.12
CA TYR A 57 3.30 -12.29 -6.04
C TYR A 57 4.05 -12.04 -4.74
N TRP A 58 3.63 -12.67 -3.65
CA TRP A 58 4.40 -12.64 -2.40
C TRP A 58 5.73 -13.38 -2.54
N SER A 59 5.75 -14.51 -3.26
CA SER A 59 6.99 -15.26 -3.54
C SER A 59 7.84 -14.62 -4.65
N HIS A 60 7.19 -13.99 -5.63
CA HIS A 60 7.79 -13.41 -6.82
C HIS A 60 7.21 -12.02 -7.02
N LEU A 61 7.86 -11.03 -6.40
CA LEU A 61 7.44 -9.64 -6.50
C LEU A 61 7.38 -9.22 -7.99
N PRO A 62 6.25 -8.68 -8.48
CA PRO A 62 6.11 -8.29 -9.88
C PRO A 62 6.93 -7.05 -10.23
N ALA A 63 7.47 -6.35 -9.23
CA ALA A 63 8.30 -5.17 -9.40
C ALA A 63 9.78 -5.56 -9.46
N ASN A 64 10.55 -4.89 -10.33
CA ASN A 64 12.01 -4.97 -10.31
C ASN A 64 12.54 -4.20 -9.10
N SER A 65 13.16 -4.89 -8.16
CA SER A 65 13.89 -4.29 -7.05
C SER A 65 15.28 -3.84 -7.52
N TYR A 66 15.72 -2.66 -7.10
CA TYR A 66 17.08 -2.17 -7.32
C TYR A 66 17.65 -1.73 -5.98
N TYR A 67 18.86 -2.19 -5.67
CA TYR A 67 19.59 -1.85 -4.47
C TYR A 67 20.79 -0.99 -4.84
N ASN A 68 20.79 0.26 -4.38
CA ASN A 68 21.88 1.21 -4.58
C ASN A 68 22.70 1.34 -3.31
N PHE A 69 23.93 0.86 -3.34
CA PHE A 69 24.85 1.01 -2.22
C PHE A 69 25.70 2.27 -2.38
N TYR A 70 25.75 3.07 -1.32
CA TYR A 70 26.65 4.21 -1.18
C TYR A 70 27.62 3.89 -0.06
N LEU A 71 28.90 3.99 -0.36
CA LEU A 71 29.98 3.77 0.58
C LEU A 71 30.66 5.09 0.87
N TRP A 72 31.25 5.20 2.06
CA TRP A 72 32.08 6.34 2.44
C TRP A 72 33.52 5.88 2.55
N ASN A 73 34.35 6.35 1.63
CA ASN A 73 35.78 6.08 1.65
C ASN A 73 36.47 7.03 2.63
N VAL A 74 37.20 6.49 3.62
CA VAL A 74 37.93 7.28 4.61
C VAL A 74 39.28 7.71 4.04
N VAL A 75 39.49 9.02 3.92
CA VAL A 75 40.69 9.60 3.28
C VAL A 75 41.88 9.69 4.24
N ASN A 76 41.63 9.80 5.56
CA ASN A 76 42.66 9.95 6.58
C ASN A 76 42.58 8.89 7.71
N PRO A 77 42.64 7.59 7.40
CA PRO A 77 42.40 6.53 8.39
C PRO A 77 43.41 6.57 9.55
N ASP A 78 44.71 6.68 9.25
CA ASP A 78 45.77 6.61 10.26
C ASP A 78 45.71 7.80 11.23
N ARG A 79 45.57 9.02 10.70
CA ARG A 79 45.51 10.22 11.54
C ARG A 79 44.24 10.26 12.38
N ALA A 80 43.11 9.82 11.81
CA ALA A 80 41.87 9.75 12.58
C ALA A 80 41.95 8.70 13.69
N PHE A 81 42.60 7.56 13.44
CA PHE A 81 42.66 6.45 14.40
C PHE A 81 43.74 6.65 15.48
N PHE A 82 44.94 7.10 15.10
CA PHE A 82 46.08 7.20 16.01
C PHE A 82 46.24 8.58 16.64
N ASN A 83 45.84 9.65 15.95
CA ASN A 83 46.06 11.02 16.43
C ASN A 83 44.78 11.69 16.95
N GLY A 84 43.61 11.04 16.77
CA GLY A 84 42.31 11.60 17.14
C GLY A 84 41.82 12.72 16.22
N ASP A 85 42.41 12.85 15.03
CA ASP A 85 42.00 13.85 14.04
C ASP A 85 40.58 13.59 13.52
N LYS A 86 39.89 14.64 13.05
CA LYS A 86 38.56 14.50 12.46
C LYS A 86 38.60 13.59 11.23
N VAL A 87 37.69 12.61 11.17
CA VAL A 87 37.53 11.72 10.01
C VAL A 87 37.05 12.52 8.80
N VAL A 88 37.78 12.38 7.68
CA VAL A 88 37.44 12.92 6.36
C VAL A 88 37.00 11.75 5.49
N MET A 89 35.81 11.87 4.91
CA MET A 89 35.20 10.85 4.08
C MET A 89 34.79 11.42 2.73
N ASN A 90 34.98 10.63 1.68
CA ASN A 90 34.43 10.90 0.35
C ASN A 90 33.35 9.86 0.03
N ASP A 91 32.30 10.32 -0.61
CA ASP A 91 31.22 9.52 -1.16
C ASP A 91 31.68 8.67 -2.35
N ALA A 92 31.35 7.39 -2.31
CA ALA A 92 31.63 6.41 -3.36
C ALA A 92 30.35 5.64 -3.69
N GLY A 93 29.81 5.86 -4.89
CA GLY A 93 28.60 5.19 -5.37
C GLY A 93 27.81 6.04 -6.37
N PRO A 94 26.61 5.56 -6.80
CA PRO A 94 25.97 4.31 -6.39
C PRO A 94 26.56 3.06 -7.05
N TYR A 95 26.66 1.98 -6.28
CA TYR A 95 26.84 0.62 -6.80
C TYR A 95 25.45 -0.05 -6.85
N ALA A 96 24.90 -0.17 -8.06
CA ALA A 96 23.54 -0.66 -8.28
C ALA A 96 23.52 -2.18 -8.53
N PHE A 97 22.68 -2.89 -7.79
CA PHE A 97 22.37 -4.30 -7.98
C PHE A 97 20.89 -4.48 -8.23
N LYS A 98 20.54 -5.47 -9.05
CA LYS A 98 19.17 -5.91 -9.29
C LYS A 98 18.90 -7.17 -8.48
#